data_AF-A0A1Y1S6D3-F1
#
_entry.id   AF-A0A1Y1S6D3-F1
#
_cell.length_a   1.000
_cell.length_b   1.000
_cell.length_c   1.000
_cell.angle_alpha   90.00
_cell.angle_beta   90.00
_cell.angle_gamma   90.00
#
_symmetry.space_group_name_H-M   'P 1'
#
loop_
_entity.id
_entity.type
_entity.pdbx_description
1 polymer ?
#
loop_
_entity_poly.entity_id
_entity_poly.type
_entity_poly.pdbx_seq_one_letter_code
_entity_poly.pdbx_strand_id
1 'polypeptide(L)'
;MEVGQKMRREKEKKEGEMAQLAAQIVALGRAKGGDTDGVVEILSRISEMTSSFDAETLAQFSIDLELKQVLRENRKAEVIEKTAELLPLIRNPKNLYDELVGCLGDEELGIPTLMTVYLLQQETEFHFSGFEAAVLDAIRPENARVEGFLFFILQIAERSIINRGCRTFMVQVADRLILAATDGVGESKAATRILYAVLVLLRMHPAIFQEVQLRRLNILRASVGNVRQMAERILLEARNAFLRPKRVFLDNFSFPEDDLLENRDKTN
;
A
#
# COMPACT_ATOMS: atom_id res chain seq x y z
N MET A 1 -47.96 -10.90 -16.06
CA MET A 1 -47.88 -11.59 -14.75
C MET A 1 -46.45 -12.02 -14.38
N GLU A 2 -45.61 -12.43 -15.33
CA GLU A 2 -44.25 -12.93 -15.05
C GLU A 2 -43.28 -11.89 -14.46
N VAL A 3 -43.35 -10.61 -14.88
CA VAL A 3 -42.46 -9.54 -14.37
C VAL A 3 -42.63 -9.31 -12.86
N GLY A 4 -43.87 -9.39 -12.36
CA GLY A 4 -44.16 -9.23 -10.93
C GLY A 4 -43.64 -10.39 -10.06
N GLN A 5 -43.65 -11.61 -10.59
CA GLN A 5 -43.06 -12.77 -9.90
C GLN A 5 -41.53 -12.73 -9.90
N LYS A 6 -40.91 -12.28 -11.00
CA LYS A 6 -39.46 -12.10 -11.07
C LYS A 6 -38.95 -11.05 -10.09
N MET A 7 -39.60 -9.88 -10.04
CA MET A 7 -39.23 -8.81 -9.09
C MET A 7 -39.39 -9.24 -7.63
N ARG A 8 -40.43 -10.03 -7.29
CA ARG A 8 -40.59 -10.55 -5.93
C ARG A 8 -39.47 -11.52 -5.54
N ARG A 9 -39.09 -12.44 -6.43
CA ARG A 9 -37.99 -13.38 -6.19
C ARG A 9 -36.64 -12.69 -6.03
N GLU A 10 -36.37 -11.68 -6.86
CA GLU A 10 -35.14 -10.87 -6.73
C GLU A 10 -35.10 -10.10 -5.42
N LYS A 11 -36.25 -9.55 -4.98
CA LYS A 11 -36.36 -8.87 -3.69
C LYS A 11 -36.13 -9.82 -2.51
N GLU A 12 -36.81 -10.97 -2.48
CA GLU A 12 -36.65 -11.99 -1.43
C GLU A 12 -35.21 -12.51 -1.37
N LYS A 13 -34.57 -12.70 -2.55
CA LYS A 13 -33.16 -13.09 -2.62
C LYS A 13 -32.25 -12.03 -1.99
N LYS A 14 -32.41 -10.75 -2.36
CA LYS A 14 -31.62 -9.65 -1.77
C LYS A 14 -31.85 -9.52 -0.26
N GLU A 15 -33.09 -9.65 0.21
CA GLU A 15 -33.40 -9.64 1.65
C GLU A 15 -32.71 -10.80 2.40
N GLY A 16 -32.66 -11.99 1.80
CA GLY A 16 -31.93 -13.14 2.34
C GLY A 16 -30.42 -12.92 2.41
N GLU A 17 -29.81 -12.38 1.35
CA GLU A 17 -28.38 -12.05 1.31
C GLU A 17 -28.00 -10.98 2.35
N MET A 18 -28.84 -9.95 2.52
CA MET A 18 -28.66 -8.92 3.55
C MET A 18 -28.74 -9.49 4.98
N ALA A 19 -29.70 -10.39 5.23
CA ALA A 19 -29.82 -11.06 6.54
C ALA A 19 -28.58 -11.93 6.83
N GLN A 20 -28.05 -12.60 5.82
CA GLN A 20 -26.82 -13.39 5.95
C GLN A 20 -25.60 -12.49 6.23
N LEU A 21 -25.49 -11.33 5.58
CA LEU A 21 -24.41 -10.38 5.83
C LEU A 21 -24.47 -9.87 7.28
N ALA A 22 -25.66 -9.47 7.74
CA ALA A 22 -25.87 -9.06 9.13
C ALA A 22 -25.45 -10.16 10.12
N ALA A 23 -25.78 -11.42 9.83
CA ALA A 23 -25.39 -12.55 10.67
C ALA A 23 -23.87 -12.75 10.73
N GLN A 24 -23.15 -12.57 9.62
CA GLN A 24 -21.68 -12.63 9.61
C GLN A 24 -21.06 -11.48 10.40
N ILE A 25 -21.59 -10.26 10.31
CA ILE A 25 -21.13 -9.11 11.10
C ILE A 25 -21.32 -9.38 12.60
N VAL A 26 -22.48 -9.91 13.00
CA VAL A 26 -22.71 -10.30 14.39
C VAL A 26 -21.77 -11.43 14.83
N ALA A 27 -21.45 -12.39 13.95
CA ALA A 27 -20.48 -13.43 14.24
C ALA A 27 -19.07 -12.84 14.43
N LEU A 28 -18.67 -11.86 13.61
CA LEU A 28 -17.41 -11.13 13.73
C LEU A 28 -17.28 -10.46 15.10
N GLY A 29 -18.33 -9.74 15.56
CA GLY A 29 -18.35 -9.10 16.89
C GLY A 29 -18.34 -10.08 18.08
N ARG A 30 -18.59 -11.38 17.83
CA ARG A 30 -18.53 -12.43 18.85
C ARG A 30 -17.23 -13.24 18.80
N ALA A 31 -16.45 -13.10 17.72
CA ALA A 31 -15.20 -13.80 17.57
C ALA A 31 -14.20 -13.26 18.61
N LYS A 32 -13.84 -14.12 19.56
CA LYS A 32 -12.91 -13.77 20.63
C LYS A 32 -11.47 -14.06 20.23
N GLY A 33 -10.52 -13.36 20.85
CA GLY A 33 -9.09 -13.60 20.68
C GLY A 33 -8.71 -15.08 20.89
N GLY A 34 -7.95 -15.64 19.95
CA GLY A 34 -7.43 -17.01 19.99
C GLY A 34 -7.81 -17.89 18.80
N ASP A 35 -8.86 -17.54 18.04
CA ASP A 35 -9.25 -18.20 16.79
C ASP A 35 -9.12 -17.26 15.60
N THR A 36 -7.86 -16.96 15.25
CA THR A 36 -7.60 -16.02 14.16
C THR A 36 -8.04 -16.55 12.80
N ASP A 37 -7.96 -17.85 12.58
CA ASP A 37 -8.32 -18.46 11.30
C ASP A 37 -9.84 -18.35 11.08
N GLY A 38 -10.64 -18.58 12.13
CA GLY A 38 -12.08 -18.33 12.10
C GLY A 38 -12.43 -16.86 11.85
N VAL A 39 -11.68 -15.92 12.44
CA VAL A 39 -11.85 -14.47 12.18
C VAL A 39 -11.57 -14.14 10.72
N VAL A 40 -10.46 -14.62 10.16
CA VAL A 40 -10.08 -14.40 8.75
C VAL A 40 -11.13 -14.98 7.80
N GLU A 41 -11.67 -16.16 8.10
CA GLU A 41 -12.74 -16.77 7.31
C GLU A 41 -14.01 -15.91 7.33
N ILE A 42 -14.41 -15.38 8.49
CA ILE A 42 -15.58 -14.49 8.59
C ILE A 42 -15.34 -13.20 7.79
N LEU A 43 -14.17 -12.56 7.94
CA LEU A 43 -13.83 -11.35 7.19
C LEU A 43 -13.88 -11.59 5.68
N SER A 44 -13.32 -12.71 5.22
CA SER A 44 -13.31 -13.08 3.80
C SER A 44 -14.73 -13.29 3.25
N ARG A 45 -15.60 -13.98 4.01
CA ARG A 45 -17.01 -14.15 3.63
C ARG A 45 -17.75 -12.81 3.56
N ILE A 46 -17.52 -11.91 4.50
CA ILE A 46 -18.11 -10.56 4.46
C ILE A 46 -17.64 -9.83 3.19
N SER A 47 -16.34 -9.84 2.91
CA SER A 47 -15.72 -9.21 1.72
C SER A 47 -16.36 -9.73 0.42
N GLU A 48 -16.42 -11.05 0.25
CA GLU A 48 -17.06 -11.71 -0.89
C GLU A 48 -18.53 -11.30 -1.05
N MET A 49 -19.30 -11.30 0.04
CA MET A 49 -20.70 -10.90 0.01
C MET A 49 -20.85 -9.43 -0.41
N THR A 50 -20.01 -8.54 0.10
CA THR A 50 -20.07 -7.10 -0.21
C THR A 50 -19.81 -6.77 -1.66
N SER A 51 -19.02 -7.58 -2.38
CA SER A 51 -18.73 -7.38 -3.80
C SER A 51 -19.97 -7.40 -4.71
N SER A 52 -21.07 -8.00 -4.24
CA SER A 52 -22.32 -8.13 -5.00
C SER A 52 -23.36 -7.05 -4.67
N PHE A 53 -23.11 -6.23 -3.64
CA PHE A 53 -24.03 -5.17 -3.21
C PHE A 53 -23.66 -3.80 -3.81
N ASP A 54 -24.68 -2.99 -4.06
CA ASP A 54 -24.49 -1.58 -4.41
C ASP A 54 -24.15 -0.74 -3.16
N ALA A 55 -23.57 0.45 -3.39
CA ALA A 55 -23.14 1.34 -2.32
C ALA A 55 -24.28 1.78 -1.39
N GLU A 56 -25.51 1.92 -1.92
CA GLU A 56 -26.69 2.31 -1.13
C GLU A 56 -27.09 1.21 -0.14
N THR A 57 -27.00 -0.06 -0.58
CA THR A 57 -27.24 -1.22 0.28
C THR A 57 -26.15 -1.35 1.35
N LEU A 58 -24.87 -1.24 0.96
CA LEU A 58 -23.75 -1.31 1.90
C LEU A 58 -23.79 -0.21 2.95
N ALA A 59 -24.26 0.99 2.57
CA ALA A 59 -24.43 2.11 3.48
C ALA A 59 -25.42 1.83 4.61
N GLN A 60 -26.23 0.77 4.57
CA GLN A 60 -27.13 0.35 5.66
C GLN A 60 -26.43 -0.45 6.76
N PHE A 61 -25.21 -0.93 6.51
CA PHE A 61 -24.37 -1.65 7.47
C PHE A 61 -23.28 -0.74 8.05
N SER A 62 -22.78 -1.12 9.22
CA SER A 62 -21.58 -0.54 9.85
C SER A 62 -20.91 -1.64 10.65
N ILE A 63 -19.59 -1.76 10.49
CA ILE A 63 -18.79 -2.80 11.15
C ILE A 63 -17.67 -2.21 12.02
N ASP A 64 -17.70 -0.90 12.24
CA ASP A 64 -16.58 -0.14 12.80
C ASP A 64 -16.18 -0.66 14.20
N LEU A 65 -17.16 -1.02 15.02
CA LEU A 65 -16.94 -1.47 16.40
C LEU A 65 -16.49 -2.93 16.44
N GLU A 66 -17.05 -3.76 15.58
CA GLU A 66 -16.64 -5.15 15.39
C GLU A 66 -15.20 -5.22 14.91
N LEU A 67 -14.82 -4.40 13.92
CA LEU A 67 -13.43 -4.29 13.46
C LEU A 67 -12.51 -3.74 14.55
N LYS A 68 -12.93 -2.74 15.33
CA LYS A 68 -12.15 -2.25 16.48
C LYS A 68 -11.83 -3.39 17.44
N GLN A 69 -12.83 -4.20 17.78
CA GLN A 69 -12.66 -5.35 18.66
C GLN A 69 -11.77 -6.43 18.05
N VAL A 70 -11.98 -6.76 16.77
CA VAL A 70 -11.16 -7.73 16.03
C VAL A 70 -9.68 -7.33 16.02
N LEU A 71 -9.36 -6.08 15.69
CA LEU A 71 -7.99 -5.57 15.69
C LEU A 71 -7.36 -5.59 17.09
N ARG A 72 -8.16 -5.32 18.13
CA ARG A 72 -7.72 -5.39 19.52
C ARG A 72 -7.36 -6.81 19.94
N GLU A 73 -8.16 -7.79 19.55
CA GLU A 73 -8.06 -9.18 20.03
C GLU A 73 -7.23 -10.10 19.11
N ASN A 74 -7.07 -9.76 17.83
CA ASN A 74 -6.42 -10.58 16.81
C ASN A 74 -5.33 -9.79 16.05
N ARG A 75 -4.21 -9.56 16.74
CA ARG A 75 -3.05 -8.83 16.21
C ARG A 75 -2.20 -9.69 15.26
N LYS A 76 -2.73 -9.96 14.05
CA LYS A 76 -2.00 -10.63 12.96
C LYS A 76 -2.10 -9.82 11.67
N ALA A 77 -1.05 -9.88 10.84
CA ALA A 77 -0.98 -9.18 9.56
C ALA A 77 -2.17 -9.48 8.64
N GLU A 78 -2.53 -10.76 8.50
CA GLU A 78 -3.65 -11.22 7.66
C GLU A 78 -5.00 -10.61 8.08
N VAL A 79 -5.22 -10.42 9.39
CA VAL A 79 -6.45 -9.79 9.90
C VAL A 79 -6.50 -8.31 9.49
N ILE A 80 -5.36 -7.61 9.54
CA ILE A 80 -5.25 -6.20 9.15
C ILE A 80 -5.47 -6.04 7.64
N GLU A 81 -4.89 -6.94 6.84
CA GLU A 81 -5.07 -6.97 5.39
C GLU A 81 -6.54 -7.21 5.03
N LYS A 82 -7.19 -8.20 5.66
CA LYS A 82 -8.61 -8.48 5.44
C LYS A 82 -9.52 -7.36 5.91
N THR A 83 -9.14 -6.63 6.96
CA THR A 83 -9.85 -5.44 7.40
C THR A 83 -9.87 -4.35 6.31
N ALA A 84 -8.79 -4.23 5.53
CA ALA A 84 -8.70 -3.27 4.42
C ALA A 84 -9.61 -3.63 3.22
N GLU A 85 -10.11 -4.86 3.13
CA GLU A 85 -11.11 -5.22 2.11
C GLU A 85 -12.52 -4.73 2.47
N LEU A 86 -12.75 -4.43 3.76
CA LEU A 86 -14.07 -4.06 4.29
C LEU A 86 -14.26 -2.55 4.47
N LEU A 87 -13.38 -1.73 3.91
CA LEU A 87 -13.48 -0.26 4.01
C LEU A 87 -14.84 0.32 3.59
N PRO A 88 -15.53 -0.19 2.55
CA PRO A 88 -16.85 0.31 2.16
C PRO A 88 -17.93 0.18 3.26
N LEU A 89 -17.70 -0.68 4.25
CA LEU A 89 -18.60 -0.89 5.40
C LEU A 89 -18.24 -0.04 6.62
N ILE A 90 -17.14 0.71 6.59
CA ILE A 90 -16.68 1.54 7.69
C ILE A 90 -17.32 2.92 7.58
N ARG A 91 -18.16 3.28 8.57
CA ARG A 91 -18.84 4.59 8.59
C ARG A 91 -18.06 5.65 9.34
N ASN A 92 -17.45 5.28 10.46
CA ASN A 92 -16.66 6.16 11.30
C ASN A 92 -15.25 5.57 11.52
N PRO A 93 -14.31 5.83 10.60
CA PRO A 93 -12.94 5.28 10.68
C PRO A 93 -12.17 5.73 11.93
N LYS A 94 -12.60 6.80 12.60
CA LYS A 94 -12.01 7.25 13.88
C LYS A 94 -12.14 6.20 14.98
N ASN A 95 -13.13 5.31 14.90
CA ASN A 95 -13.30 4.23 15.88
C ASN A 95 -12.10 3.27 15.90
N LEU A 96 -11.40 3.13 14.77
CA LEU A 96 -10.24 2.24 14.62
C LEU A 96 -8.91 2.89 15.04
N TYR A 97 -8.89 4.20 15.27
CA TYR A 97 -7.65 4.98 15.44
C TYR A 97 -6.72 4.40 16.52
N ASP A 98 -7.24 4.18 17.73
CA ASP A 98 -6.44 3.70 18.87
C ASP A 98 -5.77 2.36 18.56
N GLU A 99 -6.50 1.49 17.85
CA GLU A 99 -6.04 0.12 17.60
C GLU A 99 -5.04 0.09 16.45
N LEU A 100 -5.23 0.93 15.43
CA LEU A 100 -4.25 1.15 14.37
C LEU A 100 -2.94 1.75 14.94
N VAL A 101 -3.02 2.71 15.86
CA VAL A 101 -1.83 3.20 16.58
C VAL A 101 -1.16 2.05 17.35
N GLY A 102 -1.95 1.24 18.03
CA GLY A 102 -1.46 0.06 18.75
C GLY A 102 -0.77 -0.97 17.86
N CYS A 103 -1.24 -1.15 16.62
CA CYS A 103 -0.63 -2.05 15.63
C CYS A 103 0.63 -1.45 15.00
N LEU A 104 0.72 -0.14 14.80
CA LEU A 104 1.94 0.52 14.29
C LEU A 104 3.13 0.39 15.26
N GLY A 105 2.87 0.21 16.56
CA GLY A 105 3.91 -0.06 17.56
C GLY A 105 4.47 -1.47 17.50
N ASP A 106 3.89 -2.36 16.70
CA ASP A 106 4.31 -3.75 16.52
C ASP A 106 5.11 -3.87 15.21
N GLU A 107 6.31 -4.46 15.29
CA GLU A 107 7.23 -4.56 14.16
C GLU A 107 6.67 -5.43 13.02
N GLU A 108 5.95 -6.50 13.34
CA GLU A 108 5.39 -7.42 12.33
C GLU A 108 4.14 -6.83 11.65
N LEU A 109 3.43 -5.95 12.35
CA LEU A 109 2.15 -5.40 11.88
C LEU A 109 2.30 -4.01 11.26
N GLY A 110 3.45 -3.36 11.40
CA GLY A 110 3.68 -1.99 10.97
C GLY A 110 3.34 -1.75 9.49
N ILE A 111 3.85 -2.57 8.58
CA ILE A 111 3.60 -2.41 7.13
C ILE A 111 2.11 -2.66 6.79
N PRO A 112 1.50 -3.81 7.14
CA PRO A 112 0.07 -4.03 6.89
C PRO A 112 -0.79 -2.88 7.42
N THR A 113 -0.49 -2.40 8.62
CA THR A 113 -1.23 -1.30 9.25
C THR A 113 -1.09 0.00 8.47
N LEU A 114 0.12 0.35 8.03
CA LEU A 114 0.35 1.53 7.19
C LEU A 114 -0.42 1.46 5.87
N MET A 115 -0.46 0.28 5.23
CA MET A 115 -1.22 0.08 4.00
C MET A 115 -2.72 0.24 4.24
N THR A 116 -3.26 -0.34 5.32
CA THR A 116 -4.67 -0.17 5.71
C THR A 116 -5.01 1.28 6.04
N VAL A 117 -4.15 1.98 6.80
CA VAL A 117 -4.31 3.41 7.08
C VAL A 117 -4.31 4.23 5.80
N TYR A 118 -3.40 3.94 4.86
CA TYR A 118 -3.35 4.62 3.58
C TYR A 118 -4.67 4.47 2.81
N LEU A 119 -5.18 3.24 2.67
CA LEU A 119 -6.44 2.97 2.00
C LEU A 119 -7.63 3.67 2.70
N LEU A 120 -7.68 3.63 4.04
CA LEU A 120 -8.68 4.37 4.83
C LEU A 120 -8.68 5.87 4.51
N GLN A 121 -7.50 6.51 4.42
CA GLN A 121 -7.39 7.93 4.07
C GLN A 121 -7.72 8.23 2.60
N GLN A 122 -7.69 7.24 1.70
CA GLN A 122 -8.10 7.43 0.30
C GLN A 122 -9.61 7.30 0.13
N GLU A 123 -10.24 6.36 0.83
CA GLU A 123 -11.66 6.04 0.70
C GLU A 123 -12.56 6.91 1.61
N THR A 124 -11.98 7.62 2.58
CA THR A 124 -12.74 8.41 3.57
C THR A 124 -12.09 9.76 3.86
N GLU A 125 -12.79 10.65 4.56
CA GLU A 125 -12.24 11.92 5.06
C GLU A 125 -11.34 11.76 6.31
N PHE A 126 -10.95 10.52 6.63
CA PHE A 126 -10.09 10.22 7.75
C PHE A 126 -8.68 10.77 7.55
N HIS A 127 -8.11 11.33 8.62
CA HIS A 127 -6.71 11.74 8.65
C HIS A 127 -6.01 11.08 9.84
N PHE A 128 -4.96 10.32 9.57
CA PHE A 128 -4.16 9.64 10.58
C PHE A 128 -2.96 10.51 10.95
N SER A 129 -2.92 10.99 12.20
CA SER A 129 -1.83 11.83 12.68
C SER A 129 -0.52 11.03 12.71
N GLY A 130 0.55 11.60 12.17
CA GLY A 130 1.87 10.96 12.14
C GLY A 130 2.05 9.91 11.05
N PHE A 131 1.11 9.76 10.10
CA PHE A 131 1.22 8.81 8.99
C PHE A 131 2.55 8.96 8.22
N GLU A 132 2.91 10.18 7.81
CA GLU A 132 4.14 10.44 7.08
C GLU A 132 5.39 10.03 7.87
N ALA A 133 5.43 10.34 9.17
CA ALA A 133 6.55 9.95 10.03
C ALA A 133 6.67 8.43 10.15
N ALA A 134 5.55 7.74 10.34
CA ALA A 134 5.51 6.28 10.40
C ALA A 134 5.93 5.62 9.08
N VAL A 135 5.53 6.19 7.93
CA VAL A 135 6.00 5.75 6.61
C VAL A 135 7.52 5.91 6.49
N LEU A 136 8.07 7.07 6.88
CA LEU A 136 9.52 7.28 6.85
C LEU A 136 10.25 6.25 7.71
N ASP A 137 9.75 5.99 8.92
CA ASP A 137 10.35 5.04 9.86
C ASP A 137 10.24 3.58 9.43
N ALA A 138 9.27 3.25 8.57
CA ALA A 138 9.15 1.95 7.93
C ALA A 138 10.12 1.77 6.74
N ILE A 139 10.67 2.85 6.14
CA ILE A 139 11.68 2.73 5.08
C ILE A 139 13.03 2.35 5.70
N ARG A 140 13.18 1.05 5.94
CA ARG A 140 14.40 0.39 6.43
C ARG A 140 14.90 -0.63 5.39
N PRO A 141 16.19 -1.01 5.40
CA PRO A 141 16.73 -1.98 4.45
C PRO A 141 15.95 -3.29 4.37
N GLU A 142 15.42 -3.78 5.50
CA GLU A 142 14.68 -5.03 5.60
C GLU A 142 13.34 -4.95 4.84
N ASN A 143 12.61 -3.87 5.08
CA ASN A 143 11.30 -3.62 4.47
C ASN A 143 11.41 -3.25 3.00
N ALA A 144 12.44 -2.47 2.63
CA ALA A 144 12.68 -2.03 1.26
C ALA A 144 13.06 -3.17 0.29
N ARG A 145 13.35 -4.38 0.80
CA ARG A 145 13.56 -5.59 -0.03
C ARG A 145 12.24 -6.15 -0.57
N VAL A 146 11.11 -5.85 0.06
CA VAL A 146 9.79 -6.35 -0.30
C VAL A 146 9.20 -5.49 -1.42
N GLU A 147 8.94 -6.08 -2.59
CA GLU A 147 8.39 -5.36 -3.74
C GLU A 147 7.03 -4.71 -3.43
N GLY A 148 6.16 -5.41 -2.70
CA GLY A 148 4.86 -4.87 -2.28
C GLY A 148 5.00 -3.58 -1.47
N PHE A 149 6.00 -3.52 -0.58
CA PHE A 149 6.28 -2.30 0.19
C PHE A 149 6.84 -1.18 -0.70
N LEU A 150 7.76 -1.47 -1.61
CA LEU A 150 8.26 -0.46 -2.56
C LEU A 150 7.13 0.08 -3.46
N PHE A 151 6.24 -0.79 -3.92
CA PHE A 151 5.07 -0.39 -4.72
C PHE A 151 4.12 0.49 -3.91
N PHE A 152 3.86 0.14 -2.65
CA PHE A 152 3.10 0.98 -1.72
C PHE A 152 3.70 2.39 -1.58
N ILE A 153 5.02 2.52 -1.42
CA ILE A 153 5.70 3.83 -1.38
C ILE A 153 5.48 4.62 -2.68
N LEU A 154 5.52 3.96 -3.84
CA LEU A 154 5.25 4.61 -5.13
C LEU A 154 3.80 5.08 -5.25
N GLN A 155 2.83 4.32 -4.74
CA GLN A 155 1.42 4.73 -4.70
C GLN A 155 1.21 5.98 -3.85
N ILE A 156 1.85 6.06 -2.66
CA ILE A 156 1.83 7.26 -1.84
C ILE A 156 2.38 8.45 -2.65
N ALA A 157 3.51 8.26 -3.31
CA ALA A 157 4.14 9.32 -4.10
C ALA A 157 3.25 9.80 -5.25
N GLU A 158 2.59 8.89 -5.98
CA GLU A 158 1.69 9.22 -7.09
C GLU A 158 0.50 10.08 -6.63
N ARG A 159 -0.15 9.70 -5.51
CA ARG A 159 -1.29 10.45 -4.98
C ARG A 159 -0.90 11.78 -4.35
N SER A 160 0.32 11.89 -3.84
CA SER A 160 0.79 13.09 -3.16
C SER A 160 1.20 14.23 -4.10
N ILE A 161 1.20 14.01 -5.42
CA ILE A 161 1.49 15.03 -6.47
C ILE A 161 0.64 16.30 -6.31
N ILE A 162 -0.54 16.20 -5.70
CA ILE A 162 -1.50 17.29 -5.57
C ILE A 162 -1.17 18.24 -4.39
N ASN A 163 -0.41 17.79 -3.38
CA ASN A 163 -0.22 18.52 -2.13
C ASN A 163 1.14 19.24 -2.04
N ARG A 164 1.17 20.57 -1.89
CA ARG A 164 2.42 21.35 -1.81
C ARG A 164 3.35 20.98 -0.64
N GLY A 165 2.81 20.46 0.46
CA GLY A 165 3.59 19.95 1.61
C GLY A 165 4.34 18.65 1.32
N CYS A 166 4.00 17.96 0.23
CA CYS A 166 4.56 16.67 -0.15
C CYS A 166 6.05 16.73 -0.49
N ARG A 167 6.57 17.87 -0.95
CA ARG A 167 7.94 17.97 -1.47
C ARG A 167 9.00 17.51 -0.46
N THR A 168 8.96 18.05 0.76
CA THR A 168 9.92 17.70 1.81
C THR A 168 9.81 16.23 2.19
N PHE A 169 8.59 15.72 2.32
CA PHE A 169 8.34 14.31 2.59
C PHE A 169 8.89 13.40 1.48
N MET A 170 8.69 13.73 0.19
CA MET A 170 9.23 12.95 -0.93
C MET A 170 10.75 12.97 -1.01
N VAL A 171 11.39 14.11 -0.66
CA VAL A 171 12.85 14.17 -0.54
C VAL A 171 13.33 13.20 0.54
N GLN A 172 12.67 13.17 1.70
CA GLN A 172 13.01 12.25 2.79
C GLN A 172 12.78 10.78 2.43
N VAL A 173 11.67 10.46 1.74
CA VAL A 173 11.41 9.12 1.21
C VAL A 173 12.52 8.68 0.26
N ALA A 174 12.88 9.53 -0.72
CA ALA A 174 13.95 9.25 -1.67
C ALA A 174 15.30 9.04 -0.98
N ASP A 175 15.65 9.91 -0.03
CA ASP A 175 16.90 9.82 0.74
C ASP A 175 16.97 8.52 1.57
N ARG A 176 15.87 8.12 2.23
CA ARG A 176 15.82 6.87 3.00
C ARG A 176 15.89 5.64 2.10
N LEU A 177 15.26 5.65 0.92
CA LEU A 177 15.39 4.57 -0.06
C LEU A 177 16.82 4.46 -0.62
N ILE A 178 17.46 5.60 -0.92
CA ILE A 178 18.87 5.61 -1.34
C ILE A 178 19.76 5.04 -0.25
N LEU A 179 19.53 5.43 1.01
CA LEU A 179 20.25 4.89 2.15
C LEU A 179 20.05 3.37 2.27
N ALA A 180 18.81 2.89 2.16
CA ALA A 180 18.49 1.47 2.16
C ALA A 180 19.19 0.69 1.03
N ALA A 181 19.32 1.29 -0.16
CA ALA A 181 20.07 0.69 -1.26
C ALA A 181 21.59 0.66 -1.02
N THR A 182 22.14 1.63 -0.27
CA THR A 182 23.59 1.68 0.03
C THR A 182 24.01 0.86 1.24
N ASP A 183 23.15 0.73 2.25
CA ASP A 183 23.50 0.19 3.58
C ASP A 183 23.45 -1.34 3.67
N GLY A 184 23.85 -2.04 2.61
CA GLY A 184 24.12 -3.48 2.69
C GLY A 184 22.99 -4.38 2.20
N VAL A 185 22.37 -4.04 1.08
CA VAL A 185 21.78 -5.09 0.26
C VAL A 185 22.92 -5.83 -0.44
N GLY A 186 23.44 -6.88 0.21
CA GLY A 186 24.43 -7.79 -0.38
C GLY A 186 23.93 -8.51 -1.64
N GLU A 187 22.62 -8.43 -1.90
CA GLU A 187 21.94 -8.94 -3.08
C GLU A 187 21.73 -7.83 -4.13
N SER A 188 22.35 -7.97 -5.30
CA SER A 188 22.23 -7.02 -6.41
C SER A 188 20.78 -6.74 -6.83
N LYS A 189 19.89 -7.72 -6.64
CA LYS A 189 18.47 -7.65 -7.05
C LYS A 189 17.66 -6.65 -6.24
N ALA A 190 17.65 -6.79 -4.91
CA ALA A 190 16.89 -5.87 -4.07
C ALA A 190 17.43 -4.43 -4.18
N ALA A 191 18.74 -4.23 -4.27
CA ALA A 191 19.32 -2.90 -4.52
C ALA A 191 18.82 -2.31 -5.85
N THR A 192 18.79 -3.12 -6.92
CA THR A 192 18.27 -2.70 -8.24
C THR A 192 16.80 -2.28 -8.15
N ARG A 193 15.96 -3.04 -7.45
CA ARG A 193 14.53 -2.74 -7.25
C ARG A 193 14.32 -1.44 -6.46
N ILE A 194 15.09 -1.25 -5.38
CA ILE A 194 15.05 -0.02 -4.58
C ILE A 194 15.47 1.18 -5.42
N LEU A 195 16.58 1.08 -6.16
CA LEU A 195 17.03 2.16 -7.05
C LEU A 195 16.02 2.44 -8.17
N TYR A 196 15.36 1.40 -8.69
CA TYR A 196 14.31 1.56 -9.66
C TYR A 196 13.11 2.32 -9.06
N ALA A 197 12.70 1.99 -7.83
CA ALA A 197 11.69 2.77 -7.11
C ALA A 197 12.12 4.23 -6.90
N VAL A 198 13.38 4.48 -6.52
CA VAL A 198 13.93 5.85 -6.41
C VAL A 198 13.82 6.59 -7.75
N LEU A 199 14.22 5.96 -8.85
CA LEU A 199 14.14 6.57 -10.18
C LEU A 199 12.70 6.92 -10.55
N VAL A 200 11.76 6.02 -10.31
CA VAL A 200 10.33 6.20 -10.62
C VAL A 200 9.75 7.32 -9.76
N LEU A 201 10.05 7.34 -8.46
CA LEU A 201 9.65 8.41 -7.54
C LEU A 201 10.18 9.77 -7.99
N LEU A 202 11.45 9.88 -8.37
CA LEU A 202 12.04 11.12 -8.86
C LEU A 202 11.40 11.58 -10.17
N ARG A 203 10.99 10.65 -11.05
CA ARG A 203 10.28 10.98 -12.29
C ARG A 203 8.83 11.42 -12.04
N MET A 204 8.15 10.88 -11.03
CA MET A 204 6.85 11.38 -10.58
C MET A 204 6.97 12.79 -9.97
N HIS A 205 8.10 13.08 -9.32
CA HIS A 205 8.38 14.37 -8.68
C HIS A 205 9.65 15.05 -9.21
N PRO A 206 9.69 15.55 -10.46
CA PRO A 206 10.93 16.04 -11.07
C PRO A 206 11.62 17.20 -10.34
N ALA A 207 10.86 17.95 -9.52
CA ALA A 207 11.34 19.08 -8.75
C ALA A 207 12.27 18.69 -7.57
N ILE A 208 12.26 17.42 -7.15
CA ILE A 208 13.09 16.96 -6.01
C ILE A 208 14.45 16.39 -6.44
N PHE A 209 14.72 16.20 -7.74
CA PHE A 209 16.02 15.73 -8.24
C PHE A 209 17.22 16.54 -7.72
N GLN A 210 17.02 17.84 -7.46
CA GLN A 210 18.08 18.73 -6.99
C GLN A 210 18.23 18.75 -5.46
N GLU A 211 17.28 18.18 -4.72
CA GLU A 211 17.21 18.25 -3.25
C GLU A 211 17.60 16.94 -2.58
N VAL A 212 17.40 15.83 -3.29
CA VAL A 212 17.78 14.48 -2.84
C VAL A 212 19.30 14.32 -2.80
N GLN A 213 19.81 13.58 -1.83
CA GLN A 213 21.24 13.30 -1.59
C GLN A 213 21.84 12.31 -2.59
N LEU A 214 21.64 12.55 -3.90
CA LEU A 214 22.09 11.69 -5.00
C LEU A 214 23.60 11.41 -5.01
N ARG A 215 24.41 12.27 -4.35
CA ARG A 215 25.85 12.03 -4.17
C ARG A 215 26.17 10.69 -3.51
N ARG A 216 25.26 10.15 -2.69
CA ARG A 216 25.41 8.82 -2.07
C ARG A 216 25.46 7.71 -3.10
N LEU A 217 24.78 7.86 -4.24
CA LEU A 217 24.80 6.89 -5.33
C LEU A 217 26.17 6.74 -6.01
N ASN A 218 27.11 7.67 -5.77
CA ASN A 218 28.46 7.54 -6.32
C ASN A 218 29.18 6.28 -5.83
N ILE A 219 28.88 5.80 -4.61
CA ILE A 219 29.46 4.54 -4.10
C ILE A 219 29.02 3.33 -4.94
N LEU A 220 27.80 3.37 -5.47
CA LEU A 220 27.21 2.31 -6.29
C LEU A 220 27.71 2.33 -7.73
N ARG A 221 28.51 3.32 -8.14
CA ARG A 221 29.14 3.35 -9.47
C ARG A 221 30.25 2.30 -9.61
N ALA A 222 30.83 1.89 -8.49
CA ALA A 222 31.80 0.79 -8.44
C ALA A 222 31.13 -0.60 -8.37
N SER A 223 29.79 -0.65 -8.23
CA SER A 223 29.03 -1.91 -8.26
C SER A 223 29.02 -2.51 -9.68
N VAL A 224 28.57 -3.76 -9.78
CA VAL A 224 28.47 -4.50 -11.03
C VAL A 224 27.02 -4.54 -11.55
N GLY A 225 26.86 -4.72 -12.86
CA GLY A 225 25.57 -4.99 -13.50
C GLY A 225 24.51 -3.91 -13.30
N ASN A 226 23.28 -4.36 -13.01
CA ASN A 226 22.07 -3.53 -12.97
C ASN A 226 22.12 -2.42 -11.91
N VAL A 227 22.77 -2.65 -10.77
CA VAL A 227 22.91 -1.65 -9.70
C VAL A 227 23.65 -0.41 -10.21
N ARG A 228 24.80 -0.63 -10.89
CA ARG A 228 25.58 0.45 -11.50
C ARG A 228 24.76 1.18 -12.56
N GLN A 229 24.12 0.44 -13.47
CA GLN A 229 23.32 1.02 -14.53
C GLN A 229 22.18 1.90 -13.99
N MET A 230 21.47 1.45 -12.94
CA MET A 230 20.40 2.22 -12.31
C MET A 230 20.93 3.48 -11.61
N ALA A 231 22.02 3.36 -10.83
CA ALA A 231 22.64 4.50 -10.18
C ALA A 231 23.11 5.56 -11.18
N GLU A 232 23.76 5.14 -12.28
CA GLU A 232 24.19 6.03 -13.35
C GLU A 232 23.00 6.67 -14.07
N ARG A 233 21.93 5.92 -14.31
CA ARG A 233 20.72 6.45 -14.93
C ARG A 233 20.07 7.55 -14.10
N ILE A 234 19.95 7.35 -12.78
CA ILE A 234 19.42 8.36 -11.86
C ILE A 234 20.28 9.63 -11.91
N LEU A 235 21.61 9.49 -11.81
CA LEU A 235 22.54 10.62 -11.86
C LEU A 235 22.49 11.36 -13.19
N LEU A 236 22.33 10.64 -14.30
CA LEU A 236 22.21 11.22 -15.64
C LEU A 236 20.92 12.04 -15.79
N GLU A 237 19.78 11.49 -15.38
CA GLU A 237 18.49 12.22 -15.41
C GLU A 237 18.45 13.40 -14.44
N ALA A 238 19.18 13.32 -13.31
CA ALA A 238 19.35 14.44 -12.40
C ALA A 238 20.07 15.62 -13.07
N ARG A 239 21.11 15.35 -13.86
CA ARG A 239 21.91 16.36 -14.57
C ARG A 239 21.25 16.89 -15.83
N ASN A 240 20.42 16.07 -16.49
CA ASN A 240 19.81 16.42 -17.77
C ASN A 240 18.29 16.19 -17.73
N ALA A 241 17.54 17.29 -17.58
CA ALA A 241 16.09 17.26 -17.54
C ALA A 241 15.44 16.77 -18.84
N PHE A 242 16.13 16.89 -19.99
CA PHE A 242 15.60 16.43 -21.29
C PHE A 242 15.53 14.89 -21.40
N LEU A 243 16.27 14.16 -20.56
CA LEU A 243 16.26 12.70 -20.54
C LEU A 243 15.13 12.12 -19.68
N ARG A 244 14.42 12.97 -18.94
CA ARG A 244 13.34 12.57 -18.04
C ARG A 244 12.08 12.26 -18.85
N PRO A 245 11.41 11.12 -18.59
CA PRO A 245 10.08 10.87 -19.13
C PRO A 245 9.11 12.00 -18.76
N LYS A 246 8.22 12.36 -19.69
CA LYS A 246 7.21 13.41 -19.45
C LYS A 246 6.07 12.95 -18.53
N ARG A 247 5.81 11.64 -18.48
CA ARG A 247 4.75 11.02 -17.67
C ARG A 247 5.23 9.66 -17.18
N VAL A 248 4.78 9.30 -15.98
CA VAL A 248 4.99 8.01 -15.33
C VAL A 248 3.63 7.59 -14.79
N PHE A 249 3.25 6.34 -15.03
CA PHE A 249 1.98 5.76 -14.60
C PHE A 249 2.27 4.43 -13.91
N LEU A 250 1.57 4.14 -12.81
CA LEU A 250 1.74 2.89 -12.09
C LEU A 250 0.84 1.73 -12.59
N ASP A 251 -0.14 2.02 -13.47
CA ASP A 251 -1.14 1.04 -13.95
C ASP A 251 -0.56 -0.24 -14.60
N ASN A 252 0.68 -0.21 -15.09
CA ASN A 252 1.38 -1.38 -15.65
C ASN A 252 2.81 -1.48 -15.12
N PHE A 253 3.01 -1.02 -13.89
CA PHE A 253 4.33 -1.02 -13.29
C PHE A 253 4.76 -2.43 -12.90
N SER A 254 5.96 -2.81 -13.35
CA SER A 254 6.68 -3.98 -12.85
C SER A 254 8.10 -3.60 -12.47
N PHE A 255 8.62 -4.26 -11.45
CA PHE A 255 10.04 -4.18 -11.14
C PHE A 255 10.85 -4.92 -12.21
N PRO A 256 12.07 -4.44 -12.53
CA PRO A 256 12.92 -5.11 -13.51
C PRO A 256 13.22 -6.55 -13.09
N GLU A 257 12.99 -7.48 -14.01
CA GLU A 257 13.45 -8.87 -13.93
C GLU A 257 14.93 -8.96 -14.29
N ASP A 258 15.62 -9.99 -13.76
CA ASP A 258 17.08 -10.12 -13.85
C ASP A 258 17.58 -10.28 -15.30
N ASP A 259 16.75 -10.81 -16.22
CA ASP A 259 17.17 -11.27 -17.55
C ASP A 259 17.06 -10.23 -18.68
N LEU A 260 16.36 -9.11 -18.46
CA LEU A 260 15.96 -8.21 -19.56
C LEU A 260 16.97 -7.11 -19.91
N LEU A 261 18.05 -6.96 -19.13
CA LEU A 261 19.05 -5.91 -19.36
C LEU A 261 20.42 -6.44 -19.82
N GLU A 262 20.72 -7.73 -19.63
CA GLU A 262 21.97 -8.34 -20.17
C GLU A 262 21.95 -8.48 -21.70
N ASN A 263 20.78 -8.46 -22.33
CA ASN A 263 20.64 -8.65 -23.78
C ASN A 263 20.73 -7.36 -24.61
N ARG A 264 20.87 -6.18 -23.98
CA ARG A 264 21.05 -4.91 -24.71
C ARG A 264 22.50 -4.57 -25.06
N ASP A 265 23.47 -5.24 -24.42
CA ASP A 265 24.90 -5.07 -24.71
C ASP A 265 25.41 -6.01 -25.82
N LYS A 266 24.54 -6.82 -26.45
CA LYS A 266 24.89 -7.72 -27.56
C LYS A 266 24.43 -7.25 -28.95
N THR A 267 23.88 -6.04 -29.06
CA THR A 267 23.32 -5.50 -30.32
C THR A 267 23.82 -4.11 -30.70
N ASN A 268 25.04 -3.72 -30.30
CA ASN A 268 25.78 -2.60 -30.89
C ASN A 268 27.21 -3.02 -31.25
#